data_AF-A0AAE3UAK2-F1
#
_entry.id   AF-A0AAE3UAK2-F1
#
_cell.length_a   1.000
_cell.length_b   1.000
_cell.length_c   1.000
_cell.angle_alpha   90.00
_cell.angle_beta   90.00
_cell.angle_gamma   90.00
#
_symmetry.space_group_name_H-M   'P 1'
#
loop_
_entity.id
_entity.type
_entity.pdbx_description
1 polymer ?
#
loop_
_entity_poly.entity_id
_entity_poly.type
_entity_poly.pdbx_seq_one_letter_code
_entity_poly.pdbx_strand_id
1 'polypeptide(L)'
;MQFLNLMIDFRPSFIDQCLVDITVKEGKGDIEIILKSLERDKSVPSQVISQQKVLDKDSLESSIKLIDMDSLFACKTLETFGLDGISVSVHLKDIQRTNEFTFWSPRKATEPTEHQLVEVVLELIRQHFTDDSYQNYLEQLEQYFEFGLPAKIKSVDPFVVRIYGSLSVYEKDELTQFLQDLPVAKPILMDMSNFNGMGTILYPVFQSLLSHTNRIIWVANHYAKDQLLAIGVQPEDIVQDFQTGIAQIKR
;
A
#
# COMPACT_ATOMS: atom_id res chain seq x y z
N MET A 1 -21.45 16.08 10.03
CA MET A 1 -20.33 16.88 10.57
C MET A 1 -20.34 18.27 9.92
N GLN A 2 -20.10 19.38 10.64
CA GLN A 2 -20.18 20.74 10.05
C GLN A 2 -18.84 21.23 9.46
N PHE A 3 -17.71 20.93 10.11
CA PHE A 3 -16.36 21.18 9.60
C PHE A 3 -15.38 20.18 10.21
N LEU A 4 -14.54 19.59 9.37
CA LEU A 4 -13.38 18.80 9.78
C LEU A 4 -12.23 19.06 8.81
N ASN A 5 -11.03 19.21 9.32
CA ASN A 5 -9.79 19.17 8.56
C ASN A 5 -8.84 18.18 9.25
N LEU A 6 -8.41 17.19 8.48
CA LEU A 6 -7.47 16.15 8.87
C LEU A 6 -6.31 16.18 7.88
N MET A 7 -5.15 16.62 8.34
CA MET A 7 -3.93 16.63 7.55
C MET A 7 -2.97 15.58 8.11
N ILE A 8 -2.47 14.70 7.25
CA ILE A 8 -1.55 13.62 7.62
C ILE A 8 -0.32 13.68 6.73
N ASP A 9 0.84 13.80 7.36
CA ASP A 9 2.14 13.87 6.71
C ASP A 9 2.91 12.56 6.97
N PHE A 10 2.96 11.72 5.95
CA PHE A 10 3.75 10.49 5.92
C PHE A 10 5.18 10.80 5.50
N ARG A 11 6.13 10.57 6.42
CA ARG A 11 7.56 10.79 6.21
C ARG A 11 8.36 9.49 6.30
N PRO A 12 8.25 8.62 5.29
CA PRO A 12 9.07 7.42 5.20
C PRO A 12 10.54 7.79 4.91
N SER A 13 11.45 6.92 5.33
CA SER A 13 12.90 7.14 5.22
C SER A 13 13.44 6.74 3.84
N PHE A 14 12.75 5.82 3.15
CA PHE A 14 13.28 5.19 1.93
C PHE A 14 12.40 5.36 0.69
N ILE A 15 11.26 6.06 0.78
CA ILE A 15 10.39 6.43 -0.35
C ILE A 15 9.97 7.89 -0.21
N ASP A 16 9.28 8.44 -1.21
CA ASP A 16 8.85 9.84 -1.22
C ASP A 16 7.89 10.18 -0.06
N GLN A 17 7.82 11.45 0.34
CA GLN A 17 6.88 11.90 1.37
C GLN A 17 5.49 12.07 0.77
N CYS A 18 4.46 11.87 1.58
CA CYS A 18 3.08 12.08 1.18
C CYS A 18 2.34 12.90 2.22
N LEU A 19 1.79 14.03 1.79
CA LEU A 19 0.85 14.82 2.55
C LEU A 19 -0.56 14.54 2.03
N VAL A 20 -1.45 14.20 2.95
CA VAL A 20 -2.87 13.98 2.66
C VAL A 20 -3.65 15.03 3.44
N ASP A 21 -4.38 15.89 2.75
CA ASP A 21 -5.31 16.86 3.34
C ASP A 21 -6.74 16.43 3.04
N ILE A 22 -7.47 16.08 4.09
CA ILE A 22 -8.89 15.72 4.03
C ILE A 22 -9.67 16.83 4.69
N THR A 23 -10.55 17.47 3.93
CA THR A 23 -11.35 18.60 4.39
C THR A 23 -12.83 18.36 4.11
N VAL A 24 -13.66 18.45 5.15
CA VAL A 24 -15.12 18.31 5.06
C VAL A 24 -15.75 19.65 5.42
N LYS A 25 -16.50 20.26 4.50
CA LYS A 25 -17.23 21.52 4.70
C LYS A 25 -18.62 21.48 4.09
N GLU A 26 -19.64 21.96 4.81
CA GLU A 26 -20.94 22.37 4.24
C GLU A 26 -21.56 21.42 3.19
N GLY A 27 -21.55 20.11 3.43
CA GLY A 27 -22.16 19.16 2.47
C GLY A 27 -21.21 18.60 1.42
N LYS A 28 -19.93 18.98 1.42
CA LYS A 28 -18.90 18.47 0.50
C LYS A 28 -17.66 17.99 1.25
N GLY A 29 -17.01 16.99 0.66
CA GLY A 29 -15.73 16.47 1.09
C GLY A 29 -14.68 16.71 0.02
N ASP A 30 -13.53 17.25 0.38
CA ASP A 30 -12.39 17.42 -0.50
C ASP A 30 -11.23 16.59 0.05
N ILE A 31 -10.58 15.81 -0.83
CA ILE A 31 -9.31 15.15 -0.52
C ILE A 31 -8.26 15.68 -1.48
N GLU A 32 -7.17 16.18 -0.94
CA GLU A 32 -5.96 16.50 -1.69
C GLU A 32 -4.83 15.58 -1.25
N ILE A 33 -4.12 15.02 -2.23
CA ILE A 33 -2.91 14.25 -2.01
C ILE A 33 -1.77 14.99 -2.68
N ILE A 34 -0.73 15.27 -1.90
CA ILE A 34 0.48 15.92 -2.35
C ILE A 34 1.64 14.97 -2.09
N LEU A 35 2.12 14.32 -3.14
CA LEU A 35 3.36 13.55 -3.12
C LEU A 35 4.54 14.51 -3.31
N LYS A 36 5.48 14.48 -2.38
CA LYS A 36 6.69 15.30 -2.41
C LYS A 36 7.88 14.36 -2.50
N SER A 37 8.60 14.45 -3.62
CA SER A 37 9.79 13.64 -3.80
C SER A 37 10.87 14.03 -2.80
N LEU A 38 11.49 13.04 -2.17
CA LEU A 38 12.62 13.28 -1.28
C LEU A 38 13.79 13.81 -2.09
N GLU A 39 14.37 14.94 -1.69
CA GLU A 39 15.66 15.40 -2.22
C GLU A 39 16.77 14.44 -1.78
N ARG A 40 16.98 13.35 -2.53
CA ARG A 40 18.08 12.40 -2.30
C ARG A 40 19.41 12.93 -2.82
N ASP A 41 19.35 13.84 -3.79
CA ASP A 41 20.48 14.53 -4.38
C ASP A 41 20.15 16.01 -4.52
N LYS A 42 20.99 16.88 -3.94
CA LYS A 42 20.82 18.35 -4.00
C LYS A 42 20.88 18.91 -5.43
N SER A 43 21.32 18.11 -6.40
CA SER A 43 21.36 18.48 -7.82
C SER A 43 20.05 18.20 -8.57
N VAL A 44 19.10 17.46 -7.99
CA VAL A 44 17.79 17.17 -8.58
C VAL A 44 16.72 17.97 -7.84
N PRO A 45 16.01 18.90 -8.50
CA PRO A 45 14.93 19.65 -7.86
C PRO A 45 13.85 18.69 -7.34
N SER A 46 13.37 18.92 -6.11
CA SER A 46 12.22 18.21 -5.56
C SER A 46 11.03 18.30 -6.53
N GLN A 47 10.50 17.16 -6.98
CA GLN A 47 9.24 17.12 -7.73
C GLN A 47 8.07 17.04 -6.75
N VAL A 48 7.08 17.90 -6.96
CA VAL A 48 5.82 17.87 -6.22
C VAL A 48 4.72 17.49 -7.19
N ILE A 49 4.07 16.37 -6.92
CA ILE A 49 2.90 15.91 -7.67
C ILE A 49 1.71 16.08 -6.72
N SER A 50 0.77 16.95 -7.07
CA SER A 50 -0.49 17.11 -6.35
C SER A 50 -1.65 16.63 -7.22
N GLN A 51 -2.58 15.90 -6.60
CA GLN A 51 -3.87 15.58 -7.19
C GLN A 51 -4.96 15.83 -6.15
N GLN A 52 -6.01 16.50 -6.59
CA GLN A 52 -7.17 16.81 -5.77
C GLN A 52 -8.39 16.08 -6.32
N LYS A 53 -9.23 15.58 -5.42
CA LYS A 53 -10.52 14.98 -5.76
C LYS A 53 -11.60 15.46 -4.81
N VAL A 54 -12.67 15.98 -5.40
CA VAL A 54 -13.90 16.34 -4.67
C VAL A 54 -14.77 15.10 -4.58
N LEU A 55 -15.19 14.77 -3.37
CA LEU A 55 -16.06 13.65 -3.06
C LEU A 55 -17.43 14.15 -2.59
N ASP A 56 -18.44 13.31 -2.79
CA ASP A 56 -19.69 13.52 -2.09
C ASP A 56 -19.47 13.31 -0.58
N LYS A 57 -20.24 14.05 0.21
CA LYS A 57 -20.09 14.02 1.67
C LYS A 57 -20.39 12.66 2.26
N ASP A 58 -21.32 11.89 1.69
CA ASP A 58 -21.74 10.63 2.28
C ASP A 58 -20.64 9.58 2.14
N SER A 59 -19.97 9.51 0.98
CA SER A 59 -18.78 8.69 0.77
C SER A 59 -17.68 9.03 1.77
N LEU A 60 -17.34 10.31 1.91
CA LEU A 60 -16.26 10.72 2.81
C LEU A 60 -16.64 10.53 4.30
N GLU A 61 -17.86 10.88 4.70
CA GLU A 61 -18.33 10.67 6.07
C GLU A 61 -18.41 9.18 6.41
N SER A 62 -18.71 8.29 5.44
CA SER A 62 -18.74 6.85 5.70
C SER A 62 -17.37 6.30 6.11
N SER A 63 -16.30 6.72 5.44
CA SER A 63 -14.94 6.33 5.78
C SER A 63 -14.47 6.98 7.07
N ILE A 64 -14.71 8.29 7.25
CA ILE A 64 -14.29 9.01 8.46
C ILE A 64 -15.03 8.54 9.71
N LYS A 65 -16.29 8.08 9.60
CA LYS A 65 -17.05 7.51 10.73
C LYS A 65 -16.40 6.25 11.31
N LEU A 66 -15.52 5.58 10.58
CA LEU A 66 -14.76 4.44 11.10
C LEU A 66 -13.71 4.88 12.11
N ILE A 67 -13.32 6.16 12.09
CA ILE A 67 -12.33 6.74 12.98
C ILE A 67 -13.03 7.23 14.25
N ASP A 68 -12.55 6.78 15.41
CA ASP A 68 -12.94 7.38 16.68
C ASP A 68 -12.26 8.76 16.86
N MET A 69 -12.98 9.79 16.45
CA MET A 69 -12.50 11.18 16.50
C MET A 69 -12.17 11.62 17.92
N ASP A 70 -12.92 11.18 18.94
CA ASP A 70 -12.67 11.60 20.32
C ASP A 70 -11.36 10.99 20.83
N SER A 71 -11.08 9.74 20.47
CA SER A 71 -9.78 9.12 20.72
C SER A 71 -8.64 9.86 20.00
N LEU A 72 -8.81 10.27 18.74
CA LEU A 72 -7.78 11.03 18.02
C LEU A 72 -7.51 12.42 18.62
N PHE A 73 -8.54 13.11 19.09
CA PHE A 73 -8.35 14.39 19.79
C PHE A 73 -7.66 14.22 21.16
N ALA A 74 -7.62 12.99 21.70
CA ALA A 74 -6.91 12.65 22.94
C ALA A 74 -5.49 12.10 22.70
N CYS A 75 -5.15 11.70 21.48
CA CYS A 75 -3.81 11.23 21.10
C CYS A 75 -2.75 12.30 21.40
N LYS A 76 -1.55 11.82 21.73
CA LYS A 76 -0.37 12.65 22.02
C LYS A 76 0.79 12.17 21.18
N THR A 77 1.79 13.03 21.01
CA THR A 77 3.03 12.63 20.36
C THR A 77 3.68 11.48 21.12
N LEU A 78 3.97 10.40 20.40
CA LEU A 78 4.73 9.27 20.90
C LEU A 78 6.21 9.55 20.65
N GLU A 79 7.02 9.61 21.72
CA GLU A 79 8.48 9.82 21.65
C GLU A 79 9.23 8.54 21.25
N THR A 80 8.61 7.70 20.43
CA THR A 80 9.20 6.46 19.93
C THR A 80 9.90 6.75 18.61
N PHE A 81 11.17 6.35 18.52
CA PHE A 81 11.91 6.28 17.27
C PHE A 81 12.30 4.82 17.01
N GLY A 82 12.23 4.41 15.75
CA GLY A 82 12.76 3.13 15.31
C GLY A 82 13.59 3.29 14.05
N LEU A 83 14.29 2.22 13.69
CA LEU A 83 15.20 2.18 12.53
C LEU A 83 14.44 1.85 11.22
N ASP A 84 13.18 1.47 11.37
CA ASP A 84 12.27 0.85 10.43
C ASP A 84 11.56 1.90 9.55
N GLY A 85 11.60 3.17 9.97
CA GLY A 85 11.72 4.26 9.01
C GLY A 85 10.45 4.91 8.48
N ILE A 86 9.38 5.11 9.27
CA ILE A 86 8.37 6.15 8.96
C ILE A 86 7.92 6.93 10.20
N SER A 87 7.90 8.26 10.08
CA SER A 87 7.19 9.13 11.02
C SER A 87 5.90 9.63 10.37
N VAL A 88 4.81 9.67 11.13
CA VAL A 88 3.52 10.20 10.67
C VAL A 88 3.11 11.34 11.58
N SER A 89 2.99 12.54 11.00
CA SER A 89 2.51 13.73 11.72
C SER A 89 1.05 13.99 11.34
N VAL A 90 0.22 14.23 12.35
CA VAL A 90 -1.22 14.45 12.19
C VAL A 90 -1.58 15.81 12.75
N HIS A 91 -2.29 16.60 11.94
CA HIS A 91 -2.93 17.83 12.37
C HIS A 91 -4.44 17.68 12.17
N LEU A 92 -5.18 17.83 13.26
CA LEU A 92 -6.60 17.61 13.30
C LEU A 92 -7.30 18.88 13.78
N LYS A 93 -8.36 19.28 13.09
CA LYS A 93 -9.14 20.46 13.44
C LYS A 93 -10.62 20.27 13.14
N ASP A 94 -11.46 20.50 14.14
CA ASP A 94 -12.90 20.68 13.96
C ASP A 94 -13.31 22.11 14.38
N ILE A 95 -14.61 22.35 14.58
CA ILE A 95 -15.13 23.68 14.96
C ILE A 95 -14.66 24.11 16.36
N GLN A 96 -14.46 23.16 17.27
CA GLN A 96 -14.24 23.41 18.69
C GLN A 96 -12.84 23.03 19.16
N ARG A 97 -12.16 22.14 18.43
CA ARG A 97 -10.93 21.47 18.86
C ARG A 97 -9.87 21.55 17.79
N THR A 98 -8.62 21.54 18.25
CA THR A 98 -7.44 21.32 17.42
C THR A 98 -6.52 20.39 18.18
N ASN A 99 -5.95 19.40 17.49
CA ASN A 99 -4.92 18.54 18.04
C ASN A 99 -3.80 18.36 17.01
N GLU A 100 -2.58 18.20 17.50
CA GLU A 100 -1.41 17.88 16.70
C GLU A 100 -0.59 16.84 17.44
N PHE A 101 -0.24 15.76 16.77
CA PHE A 101 0.56 14.70 17.34
C PHE A 101 1.37 13.99 16.25
N THR A 102 2.39 13.25 16.67
CA THR A 102 3.22 12.43 15.78
C THR A 102 3.40 11.06 16.38
N PHE A 103 3.39 10.04 15.53
CA PHE A 103 3.70 8.66 15.90
C PHE A 103 4.61 8.02 14.85
N TRP A 104 5.16 6.87 15.20
CA TRP A 104 6.14 6.16 14.38
C TRP A 104 5.67 4.71 14.23
N SER A 105 5.59 4.22 12.97
CA SER A 105 5.15 2.85 12.60
C SER A 105 4.15 2.20 13.59
N PRO A 106 2.93 2.73 13.74
CA PRO A 106 1.98 2.26 14.73
C PRO A 106 1.62 0.80 14.47
N ARG A 107 1.50 0.01 15.54
CA ARG A 107 1.10 -1.40 15.44
C ARG A 107 -0.33 -1.57 15.89
N LYS A 108 -1.02 -2.54 15.28
CA LYS A 108 -2.44 -2.78 15.56
C LYS A 108 -2.70 -3.17 17.01
N ALA A 109 -1.74 -3.86 17.64
CA ALA A 109 -1.88 -4.36 19.00
C ALA A 109 -1.56 -3.30 20.09
N THR A 110 -0.66 -2.36 19.82
CA THR A 110 -0.15 -1.41 20.82
C THR A 110 -0.61 0.03 20.60
N GLU A 111 -0.81 0.44 19.34
CA GLU A 111 -1.29 1.77 18.94
C GLU A 111 -2.52 1.64 18.00
N PRO A 112 -3.63 1.03 18.46
CA PRO A 112 -4.76 0.69 17.60
C PRO A 112 -5.45 1.92 16.98
N THR A 113 -5.47 3.05 17.68
CA THR A 113 -6.11 4.29 17.20
C THR A 113 -5.31 4.91 16.05
N GLU A 114 -3.99 5.04 16.21
CA GLU A 114 -3.07 5.53 15.19
C GLU A 114 -3.02 4.59 13.99
N HIS A 115 -3.00 3.27 14.23
CA HIS A 115 -3.04 2.27 13.17
C HIS A 115 -4.34 2.34 12.36
N GLN A 116 -5.50 2.44 13.04
CA GLN A 116 -6.81 2.60 12.39
C GLN A 116 -6.88 3.88 11.56
N LEU A 117 -6.33 5.00 12.05
CA LEU A 117 -6.27 6.25 11.30
C LEU A 117 -5.54 6.06 9.96
N VAL A 118 -4.35 5.44 10.00
CA VAL A 118 -3.58 5.17 8.78
C VAL A 118 -4.35 4.24 7.84
N GLU A 119 -4.92 3.15 8.36
CA GLU A 119 -5.71 2.19 7.57
C GLU A 119 -6.87 2.87 6.83
N VAL A 120 -7.67 3.68 7.54
CA VAL A 120 -8.82 4.39 6.94
C VAL A 120 -8.37 5.39 5.88
N VAL A 121 -7.30 6.14 6.14
CA VAL A 121 -6.81 7.17 5.21
C VAL A 121 -6.25 6.53 3.95
N LEU A 122 -5.44 5.48 4.08
CA LEU A 122 -4.87 4.81 2.90
C LEU A 122 -5.95 4.09 2.09
N GLU A 123 -6.96 3.50 2.74
CA GLU A 123 -8.10 2.90 2.03
C GLU A 123 -8.91 3.96 1.28
N LEU A 124 -9.18 5.10 1.90
CA LEU A 124 -9.88 6.22 1.27
C LEU A 124 -9.13 6.74 0.03
N ILE A 125 -7.81 6.87 0.12
CA ILE A 125 -6.97 7.23 -1.02
C ILE A 125 -7.06 6.15 -2.10
N ARG A 126 -6.92 4.88 -1.73
CA ARG A 126 -6.93 3.74 -2.66
C ARG A 126 -8.22 3.69 -3.50
N GLN A 127 -9.36 3.96 -2.88
CA GLN A 127 -10.67 3.96 -3.54
C GLN A 127 -10.83 5.09 -4.57
N HIS A 128 -10.11 6.20 -4.38
CA HIS A 128 -10.35 7.41 -5.16
C HIS A 128 -9.21 7.81 -6.10
N PHE A 129 -8.00 7.32 -5.88
CA PHE A 129 -6.80 7.64 -6.66
C PHE A 129 -6.30 6.38 -7.36
N THR A 130 -6.98 6.00 -8.44
CA THR A 130 -6.81 4.71 -9.11
C THR A 130 -5.65 4.66 -10.11
N ASP A 131 -4.95 5.77 -10.34
CA ASP A 131 -3.83 5.78 -11.27
C ASP A 131 -2.69 4.89 -10.72
N ASP A 132 -2.07 4.10 -11.61
CA ASP A 132 -1.10 3.07 -11.22
C ASP A 132 0.08 3.64 -10.40
N SER A 133 0.48 4.90 -10.65
CA SER A 133 1.56 5.56 -9.89
C SER A 133 1.21 5.74 -8.41
N TYR A 134 -0.03 6.14 -8.09
CA TYR A 134 -0.47 6.29 -6.70
C TYR A 134 -0.66 4.95 -6.05
N GLN A 135 -1.25 3.98 -6.76
CA GLN A 135 -1.43 2.63 -6.24
C GLN A 135 -0.08 1.98 -5.90
N ASN A 136 0.92 2.12 -6.78
CA ASN A 136 2.26 1.63 -6.50
C ASN A 136 2.92 2.35 -5.30
N TYR A 137 2.72 3.66 -5.17
CA TYR A 137 3.21 4.41 -4.01
C TYR A 137 2.55 3.94 -2.71
N LEU A 138 1.22 3.77 -2.68
CA LEU A 138 0.48 3.26 -1.53
C LEU A 138 0.96 1.87 -1.13
N GLU A 139 1.12 0.97 -2.10
CA GLU A 139 1.66 -0.37 -1.89
C GLU A 139 3.06 -0.35 -1.23
N GLN A 140 3.90 0.65 -1.55
CA GLN A 140 5.19 0.84 -0.88
C GLN A 140 5.04 1.44 0.51
N LEU A 141 4.14 2.39 0.69
CA LEU A 141 3.86 3.03 1.97
C LEU A 141 3.27 2.05 2.99
N GLU A 142 2.43 1.12 2.54
CA GLU A 142 1.82 0.06 3.34
C GLU A 142 2.84 -0.86 4.01
N GLN A 143 4.03 -1.01 3.44
CA GLN A 143 5.11 -1.85 4.00
C GLN A 143 5.62 -1.38 5.36
N TYR A 144 5.36 -0.12 5.73
CA TYR A 144 5.75 0.42 7.02
C TYR A 144 4.74 0.12 8.14
N PHE A 145 3.60 -0.50 7.81
CA PHE A 145 2.48 -0.72 8.71
C PHE A 145 2.08 -2.21 8.74
N GLU A 146 1.50 -2.65 9.85
CA GLU A 146 1.03 -4.03 10.03
C GLU A 146 -0.33 -4.25 9.32
N PHE A 147 -0.33 -4.29 7.98
CA PHE A 147 -1.54 -4.56 7.17
C PHE A 147 -1.67 -6.03 6.71
N GLY A 148 -0.69 -6.87 7.05
CA GLY A 148 -0.69 -8.30 6.70
C GLY A 148 0.03 -8.57 5.39
N LEU A 149 -0.31 -9.70 4.75
CA LEU A 149 0.33 -10.18 3.53
C LEU A 149 0.25 -9.13 2.39
N PRO A 150 1.38 -8.71 1.79
CA PRO A 150 1.39 -7.80 0.65
C PRO A 150 1.12 -8.55 -0.67
N ALA A 151 -0.01 -9.25 -0.69
CA ALA A 151 -0.54 -9.93 -1.85
C ALA A 151 -2.06 -9.79 -1.91
N LYS A 152 -2.63 -9.64 -3.11
CA LYS A 152 -4.07 -9.51 -3.33
C LYS A 152 -4.48 -10.02 -4.70
N ILE A 153 -5.71 -10.49 -4.83
CA ILE A 153 -6.32 -10.77 -6.14
C ILE A 153 -6.78 -9.44 -6.75
N LYS A 154 -6.22 -9.06 -7.91
CA LYS A 154 -6.55 -7.82 -8.63
C LYS A 154 -7.73 -8.01 -9.59
N SER A 155 -7.83 -9.19 -10.21
CA SER A 155 -8.94 -9.56 -11.10
C SER A 155 -9.12 -11.08 -11.12
N VAL A 156 -10.34 -11.54 -11.39
CA VAL A 156 -10.66 -12.96 -11.59
C VAL A 156 -10.86 -13.34 -13.07
N ASP A 157 -10.91 -12.33 -13.95
CA ASP A 157 -11.02 -12.49 -15.41
C ASP A 157 -10.25 -11.38 -16.16
N PRO A 158 -9.05 -11.64 -16.70
CA PRO A 158 -8.23 -12.83 -16.41
C PRO A 158 -7.85 -12.90 -14.93
N PHE A 159 -7.43 -14.08 -14.45
CA PHE A 159 -7.06 -14.24 -13.03
C PHE A 159 -5.69 -13.58 -12.76
N VAL A 160 -5.70 -12.45 -12.07
CA VAL A 160 -4.52 -11.62 -11.78
C VAL A 160 -4.29 -11.55 -10.28
N VAL A 161 -3.09 -11.92 -9.86
CA VAL A 161 -2.61 -11.80 -8.49
C VAL A 161 -1.54 -10.72 -8.46
N ARG A 162 -1.61 -9.81 -7.51
CA ARG A 162 -0.59 -8.79 -7.25
C ARG A 162 0.20 -9.22 -6.02
N ILE A 163 1.53 -9.25 -6.11
CA ILE A 163 2.44 -9.38 -4.97
C ILE A 163 3.37 -8.17 -5.02
N TYR A 164 3.46 -7.41 -3.93
CA TYR A 164 4.15 -6.11 -3.90
C TYR A 164 4.99 -5.97 -2.63
N GLY A 165 5.79 -4.91 -2.56
CA GLY A 165 6.63 -4.65 -1.41
C GLY A 165 7.61 -5.78 -1.12
N SER A 166 7.88 -6.05 0.15
CA SER A 166 8.76 -7.13 0.57
C SER A 166 8.00 -8.22 1.30
N LEU A 167 8.41 -9.47 1.11
CA LEU A 167 7.90 -10.59 1.89
C LEU A 167 8.95 -11.00 2.92
N SER A 168 8.53 -11.11 4.17
CA SER A 168 9.36 -11.58 5.29
C SER A 168 8.95 -12.99 5.71
N VAL A 169 9.74 -13.58 6.61
CA VAL A 169 9.41 -14.89 7.17
C VAL A 169 8.12 -14.87 8.01
N TYR A 170 7.70 -13.70 8.49
CA TYR A 170 6.49 -13.56 9.31
C TYR A 170 5.21 -13.77 8.49
N GLU A 171 5.22 -13.46 7.19
CA GLU A 171 4.06 -13.69 6.31
C GLU A 171 4.05 -15.10 5.68
N LYS A 172 4.99 -15.99 6.04
CA LYS A 172 5.16 -17.29 5.36
C LYS A 172 3.89 -18.14 5.37
N ASP A 173 3.24 -18.28 6.51
CA ASP A 173 2.07 -19.14 6.66
C ASP A 173 0.85 -18.56 5.91
N GLU A 174 0.65 -17.25 6.02
CA GLU A 174 -0.41 -16.52 5.30
C GLU A 174 -0.18 -16.58 3.78
N LEU A 175 1.06 -16.37 3.32
CA LEU A 175 1.45 -16.52 1.92
C LEU A 175 1.22 -17.94 1.42
N THR A 176 1.59 -18.95 2.21
CA THR A 176 1.40 -20.36 1.84
C THR A 176 -0.08 -20.66 1.64
N GLN A 177 -0.93 -20.25 2.58
CA GLN A 177 -2.38 -20.41 2.47
C GLN A 177 -2.93 -19.66 1.25
N PHE A 178 -2.55 -18.39 1.09
CA PHE A 178 -2.99 -17.55 -0.03
C PHE A 178 -2.64 -18.17 -1.39
N LEU A 179 -1.43 -18.71 -1.56
CA LEU A 179 -1.01 -19.35 -2.81
C LEU A 179 -1.69 -20.72 -3.03
N GLN A 180 -2.02 -21.46 -1.96
CA GLN A 180 -2.75 -22.72 -2.06
C GLN A 180 -4.21 -22.53 -2.47
N ASP A 181 -4.81 -21.39 -2.12
CA ASP A 181 -6.20 -21.05 -2.47
C ASP A 181 -6.36 -20.57 -3.92
N LEU A 182 -5.26 -20.45 -4.67
CA LEU A 182 -5.28 -20.04 -6.07
C LEU A 182 -5.86 -21.14 -6.99
N PRO A 183 -6.56 -20.77 -8.08
CA PRO A 183 -7.19 -21.73 -8.97
C PRO A 183 -6.14 -22.54 -9.76
N VAL A 184 -6.12 -23.85 -9.56
CA VAL A 184 -5.20 -24.79 -10.23
C VAL A 184 -5.46 -24.91 -11.75
N ALA A 185 -6.73 -24.87 -12.16
CA ALA A 185 -7.14 -25.14 -13.54
C ALA A 185 -7.21 -23.90 -14.45
N LYS A 186 -6.82 -22.72 -13.94
CA LYS A 186 -6.85 -21.46 -14.70
C LYS A 186 -5.43 -20.93 -14.85
N PRO A 187 -5.08 -20.35 -16.02
CA PRO A 187 -3.87 -19.55 -16.12
C PRO A 187 -3.91 -18.39 -15.11
N ILE A 188 -2.78 -18.09 -14.48
CA ILE A 188 -2.64 -16.98 -13.52
C ILE A 188 -1.60 -15.98 -14.02
N LEU A 189 -1.90 -14.69 -13.91
CA LEU A 189 -0.93 -13.61 -14.09
C LEU A 189 -0.48 -13.15 -12.70
N MET A 190 0.79 -13.39 -12.37
CA MET A 190 1.43 -12.91 -11.14
C MET A 190 2.13 -11.58 -11.42
N ASP A 191 1.58 -10.49 -10.90
CA ASP A 191 2.12 -9.14 -11.03
C ASP A 191 3.01 -8.76 -9.83
N MET A 192 4.32 -8.85 -10.05
CA MET A 192 5.40 -8.48 -9.13
C MET A 192 6.15 -7.22 -9.59
N SER A 193 5.52 -6.35 -10.40
CA SER A 193 6.13 -5.11 -10.88
C SER A 193 6.54 -4.12 -9.76
N ASN A 194 5.90 -4.15 -8.60
CA ASN A 194 6.22 -3.30 -7.44
C ASN A 194 6.78 -4.11 -6.26
N PHE A 195 7.50 -5.19 -6.55
CA PHE A 195 8.11 -6.06 -5.56
C PHE A 195 9.54 -5.64 -5.23
N ASN A 196 9.87 -5.56 -3.94
CA ASN A 196 11.15 -5.14 -3.41
C ASN A 196 12.02 -6.34 -2.97
N GLY A 197 11.48 -7.55 -2.95
CA GLY A 197 12.23 -8.78 -2.69
C GLY A 197 11.73 -9.58 -1.50
N MET A 198 12.29 -10.78 -1.37
CA MET A 198 12.06 -11.67 -0.23
C MET A 198 13.32 -12.39 0.23
N GLY A 199 13.29 -12.94 1.45
CA GLY A 199 14.28 -13.89 1.91
C GLY A 199 14.16 -15.24 1.19
N THR A 200 15.29 -15.90 0.92
CA THR A 200 15.34 -17.21 0.23
C THR A 200 14.59 -18.33 0.97
N ILE A 201 14.34 -18.17 2.27
CA ILE A 201 13.50 -19.08 3.08
C ILE A 201 12.06 -19.21 2.54
N LEU A 202 11.58 -18.23 1.77
CA LEU A 202 10.26 -18.25 1.15
C LEU A 202 10.23 -18.94 -0.22
N TYR A 203 11.38 -19.25 -0.83
CA TYR A 203 11.42 -19.89 -2.16
C TYR A 203 10.64 -21.21 -2.23
N PRO A 204 10.68 -22.10 -1.22
CA PRO A 204 9.89 -23.33 -1.24
C PRO A 204 8.38 -23.11 -1.37
N VAL A 205 7.86 -21.97 -0.88
CA VAL A 205 6.44 -21.62 -0.99
C VAL A 205 6.04 -21.41 -2.46
N PHE A 206 6.88 -20.69 -3.21
CA PHE A 206 6.69 -20.49 -4.65
C PHE A 206 6.97 -21.76 -5.47
N GLN A 207 7.95 -22.57 -5.08
CA GLN A 207 8.20 -23.86 -5.76
C GLN A 207 6.99 -24.79 -5.64
N SER A 208 6.33 -24.81 -4.48
CA SER A 208 5.08 -25.55 -4.30
C SER A 208 3.98 -25.01 -5.21
N LEU A 209 3.90 -23.71 -5.47
CA LEU A 209 2.94 -23.17 -6.43
C LEU A 209 3.23 -23.68 -7.86
N LEU A 210 4.49 -23.65 -8.28
CA LEU A 210 4.91 -24.09 -9.62
C LEU A 210 4.59 -25.57 -9.89
N SER A 211 4.56 -26.43 -8.87
CA SER A 211 4.26 -27.85 -9.06
C SER A 211 2.77 -28.16 -9.20
N HIS A 212 1.88 -27.22 -8.87
CA HIS A 212 0.43 -27.47 -8.82
C HIS A 212 -0.39 -26.61 -9.78
N THR A 213 0.13 -25.51 -10.33
CA THR A 213 -0.61 -24.66 -11.27
C THR A 213 -0.17 -24.90 -12.71
N ASN A 214 -1.13 -25.09 -13.62
CA ASN A 214 -0.83 -25.49 -14.99
C ASN A 214 -0.10 -24.42 -15.82
N ARG A 215 -0.28 -23.13 -15.50
CA ARG A 215 0.39 -22.03 -16.20
C ARG A 215 0.37 -20.73 -15.40
N ILE A 216 1.55 -20.15 -15.18
CA ILE A 216 1.70 -18.86 -14.52
C ILE A 216 2.58 -17.97 -15.38
N ILE A 217 2.11 -16.77 -15.70
CA ILE A 217 2.93 -15.72 -16.32
C ILE A 217 3.29 -14.70 -15.23
N TRP A 218 4.55 -14.29 -15.18
CA TRP A 218 5.08 -13.41 -14.15
C TRP A 218 5.44 -12.05 -14.74
N VAL A 219 4.79 -10.99 -14.30
CA VAL A 219 5.24 -9.62 -14.56
C VAL A 219 6.24 -9.26 -13.47
N ALA A 220 7.50 -9.04 -13.82
CA ALA A 220 8.57 -8.88 -12.85
C ALA A 220 9.41 -7.64 -13.13
N ASN A 221 9.68 -6.85 -12.09
CA ASN A 221 10.80 -5.91 -12.12
C ASN A 221 12.14 -6.67 -12.00
N HIS A 222 13.26 -5.97 -12.01
CA HIS A 222 14.58 -6.63 -12.00
C HIS A 222 14.83 -7.42 -10.71
N TYR A 223 14.42 -6.92 -9.55
CA TYR A 223 14.56 -7.63 -8.27
C TYR A 223 13.75 -8.93 -8.25
N ALA A 224 12.48 -8.86 -8.65
CA ALA A 224 11.59 -10.02 -8.73
C ALA A 224 12.13 -11.05 -9.72
N LYS A 225 12.60 -10.61 -10.89
CA LYS A 225 13.10 -11.49 -11.95
C LYS A 225 14.25 -12.37 -11.46
N ASP A 226 15.24 -11.80 -10.81
CA ASP A 226 16.40 -12.56 -10.33
C ASP A 226 16.00 -13.62 -9.31
N GLN A 227 15.07 -13.31 -8.42
CA GLN A 227 14.55 -14.25 -7.43
C GLN A 227 13.68 -15.34 -8.06
N LEU A 228 12.83 -15.00 -9.05
CA LEU A 228 12.00 -15.97 -9.77
C LEU A 228 12.85 -16.99 -10.54
N LEU A 229 13.94 -16.53 -11.18
CA LEU A 229 14.89 -17.42 -11.83
C LEU A 229 15.56 -18.37 -10.83
N ALA A 230 15.92 -17.87 -9.64
CA ALA A 230 16.51 -18.69 -8.57
C ALA A 230 15.51 -19.71 -7.97
N ILE A 231 14.22 -19.40 -7.97
CA ILE A 231 13.13 -20.31 -7.58
C ILE A 231 12.95 -21.45 -8.59
N GLY A 232 13.29 -21.21 -9.86
CA GLY A 232 13.17 -22.17 -10.96
C GLY A 232 12.09 -21.82 -12.00
N VAL A 233 11.59 -20.57 -12.01
CA VAL A 233 10.68 -20.09 -13.04
C VAL A 233 11.41 -20.02 -14.39
N GLN A 234 10.76 -20.49 -15.46
CA GLN A 234 11.35 -20.46 -16.80
C GLN A 234 11.40 -19.02 -17.33
N PRO A 235 12.50 -18.60 -17.99
CA PRO A 235 12.64 -17.22 -18.49
C PRO A 235 11.50 -16.77 -19.42
N GLU A 236 10.94 -17.68 -20.21
CA GLU A 236 9.83 -17.42 -21.14
C GLU A 236 8.50 -17.09 -20.46
N ASP A 237 8.33 -17.49 -19.19
CA ASP A 237 7.16 -17.18 -18.38
C ASP A 237 7.30 -15.84 -17.64
N ILE A 238 8.45 -15.14 -17.78
CA ILE A 238 8.72 -13.86 -17.13
C ILE A 238 8.69 -12.73 -18.16
N VAL A 239 7.85 -11.72 -17.92
CA VAL A 239 7.68 -10.53 -18.76
C VAL A 239 7.94 -9.25 -17.97
N GLN A 240 8.28 -8.18 -18.69
CA GLN A 240 8.66 -6.89 -18.08
C GLN A 240 7.47 -5.99 -17.77
N ASP A 241 6.36 -6.15 -18.48
CA ASP A 241 5.21 -5.26 -18.37
C ASP A 241 3.88 -6.02 -18.34
N PHE A 242 2.89 -5.37 -17.72
CA PHE A 242 1.58 -5.96 -17.48
C PHE A 242 0.83 -6.29 -18.77
N GLN A 243 0.96 -5.46 -19.82
CA GLN A 243 0.22 -5.66 -21.07
C GLN A 243 0.73 -6.88 -21.82
N THR A 244 2.05 -7.08 -21.85
CA THR A 244 2.66 -8.29 -22.41
C THR A 244 2.19 -9.53 -21.64
N GLY A 245 2.13 -9.47 -20.31
CA GLY A 245 1.62 -10.56 -19.47
C GLY A 245 0.16 -10.93 -19.78
N ILE A 246 -0.70 -9.92 -19.89
CA ILE A 246 -2.11 -10.09 -20.29
C ILE A 246 -2.24 -10.67 -21.71
N ALA A 247 -1.39 -10.25 -22.64
CA ALA A 247 -1.40 -10.80 -23.99
C ALA A 247 -0.98 -12.27 -24.02
N GLN A 248 -0.01 -12.67 -23.18
CA GLN A 248 0.45 -14.06 -23.10
C GLN A 248 -0.57 -14.98 -22.43
N ILE A 249 -1.19 -14.57 -21.33
CA ILE A 249 -2.13 -15.42 -20.60
C ILE A 249 -3.42 -15.73 -21.37
N LYS A 250 -3.79 -14.85 -22.33
CA LYS A 250 -4.95 -15.00 -23.20
C LYS A 250 -4.71 -15.92 -24.41
N ARG A 251 -3.46 -16.27 -24.71
CA ARG A 251 -3.10 -17.24 -25.76
C ARG A 251 -3.30 -18.65 -25.26
#